data_AF-A0A968PA96-F1
#
_entry.id   AF-A0A968PA96-F1
#
_cell.length_a   1.000
_cell.length_b   1.000
_cell.length_c   1.000
_cell.angle_alpha   90.00
_cell.angle_beta   90.00
_cell.angle_gamma   90.00
#
_symmetry.space_group_name_H-M   'P 1'
#
loop_
_entity.id
_entity.type
_entity.pdbx_description
1 polymer ?
#
loop_
_entity_poly.entity_id
_entity_poly.type
_entity_poly.pdbx_seq_one_letter_code
_entity_poly.pdbx_strand_id
1 'polypeptide(L)'
;MNGAKLAGILCERELSGSEAGSLPGGSLFIGVGINADLDPSVLGDDLRFKATSLKAATGLSFDLAILIRGVTQCITEYMTELENHGLTEARRLEIQSNLAWLGQNVALQVEHRRVEAKLAGLHSDGSLVLEREGEKRTFSMGEIEHLMLV
;
A
#
# COMPACT_ATOMS: atom_id res chain seq x y z
N MET A 1 -0.36 -3.66 11.29
CA MET A 1 -0.43 -4.75 12.29
C MET A 1 -1.34 -4.30 13.42
N ASN A 2 -2.39 -5.04 13.76
CA ASN A 2 -3.36 -4.68 14.82
C ASN A 2 -3.94 -3.25 14.70
N GLY A 3 -4.27 -2.82 13.47
CA GLY A 3 -4.77 -1.48 13.20
C GLY A 3 -3.73 -0.35 13.22
N ALA A 4 -2.46 -0.64 13.56
CA ALA A 4 -1.37 0.33 13.53
C ALA A 4 -0.48 0.19 12.28
N LYS A 5 -0.01 1.32 11.75
CA LYS A 5 0.89 1.43 10.61
C LYS A 5 2.29 0.96 10.99
N LEU A 6 2.82 0.01 10.22
CA LEU A 6 4.15 -0.58 10.42
C LEU A 6 5.17 -0.05 9.41
N ALA A 7 4.73 0.17 8.17
CA ALA A 7 5.57 0.58 7.07
C ALA A 7 4.82 1.57 6.16
N GLY A 8 5.59 2.33 5.39
CA GLY A 8 5.12 3.13 4.27
C GLY A 8 5.89 2.73 3.01
N ILE A 9 5.16 2.60 1.90
CA ILE A 9 5.73 2.38 0.57
C ILE A 9 5.29 3.56 -0.29
N LEU A 10 6.24 4.21 -0.96
CA LEU A 10 6.01 5.31 -1.89
C LEU A 10 6.66 4.95 -3.22
N CYS A 11 5.88 4.97 -4.29
CA CYS A 11 6.36 4.72 -5.65
C CYS A 11 6.27 6.02 -6.45
N GLU A 12 7.39 6.50 -6.95
CA GLU A 12 7.49 7.70 -7.80
C GLU A 12 8.07 7.31 -9.15
N ARG A 13 7.54 7.90 -10.23
CA ARG A 13 8.03 7.60 -11.58
C ARG A 13 8.54 8.87 -12.25
N GLU A 14 9.75 8.79 -12.77
CA GLU A 14 10.30 9.77 -13.69
C GLU A 14 10.14 9.24 -15.12
N LEU A 15 9.48 10.02 -15.97
CA LEU A 15 9.34 9.70 -17.39
C LEU A 15 10.43 10.45 -18.16
N SER A 16 11.24 9.73 -18.92
CA SER A 16 12.18 10.34 -19.85
C SER A 16 11.50 10.53 -21.21
N GLY A 17 11.61 11.74 -21.76
CA GLY A 17 10.94 12.15 -22.99
C GLY A 17 11.34 11.30 -24.19
N SER A 18 10.35 10.95 -25.02
CA SER A 18 10.52 10.26 -26.28
C SER A 18 11.08 11.21 -27.35
N GLU A 19 12.21 10.86 -27.96
CA GLU A 19 12.37 11.19 -29.38
C GLU A 19 11.18 10.58 -30.14
N ALA A 20 10.67 11.30 -31.14
CA ALA A 20 9.50 10.86 -31.91
C ALA A 20 9.73 9.44 -32.48
N GLY A 21 9.03 8.45 -31.93
CA GLY A 21 9.12 7.04 -32.34
C GLY A 21 9.68 6.07 -31.30
N SER A 22 10.16 6.54 -30.14
CA SER A 22 10.59 5.66 -29.03
C SER A 22 9.49 5.47 -28.00
N LEU A 23 9.35 4.25 -27.46
CA LEU A 23 8.55 4.01 -26.25
C LEU A 23 9.09 4.92 -25.14
N PRO A 24 8.23 5.60 -24.35
CA PRO A 24 8.71 6.40 -23.24
C PRO A 24 9.45 5.50 -22.27
N GLY A 25 10.77 5.74 -22.15
CA GLY A 25 11.57 5.20 -21.06
C GLY A 25 11.21 5.87 -19.74
N GLY A 26 11.70 5.32 -18.64
CA GLY A 26 11.52 5.94 -17.34
C GLY A 26 12.20 5.18 -16.23
N SER A 27 12.27 5.81 -15.07
CA SER A 27 12.74 5.21 -13.83
C SER A 27 11.60 5.18 -12.82
N LEU A 28 11.46 4.06 -12.11
CA LEU A 28 10.56 3.91 -10.98
C LEU A 28 11.41 3.89 -9.70
N PHE A 29 11.16 4.84 -8.80
CA PHE A 29 11.75 4.91 -7.48
C PHE A 29 10.76 4.32 -6.47
N ILE A 30 11.17 3.29 -5.74
CA ILE A 30 10.37 2.65 -4.70
C ILE A 30 11.02 2.95 -3.34
N GLY A 31 10.45 3.90 -2.62
CA GLY A 31 10.83 4.21 -1.24
C GLY A 31 10.08 3.31 -0.26
N VAL A 32 10.81 2.61 0.61
CA VAL A 32 10.21 1.75 1.65
C VAL A 32 10.75 2.15 3.03
N GLY A 33 9.86 2.64 3.89
CA GLY A 33 10.15 2.93 5.28
C GLY A 33 9.48 1.89 6.19
N ILE A 34 10.26 1.22 7.05
CA ILE A 34 9.76 0.20 7.98
C ILE A 34 10.15 0.59 9.40
N ASN A 35 9.17 0.62 10.30
CA ASN A 35 9.42 0.76 11.73
C ASN A 35 9.93 -0.59 12.27
N ALA A 36 11.24 -0.79 12.31
CA ALA A 36 11.85 -2.09 12.69
C ALA A 36 12.04 -2.22 14.21
N ASP A 37 13.19 -1.75 14.72
CA ASP A 37 13.59 -1.87 16.13
C ASP A 37 13.52 -0.51 16.85
N LEU A 38 12.37 0.16 16.76
CA LEU A 38 12.10 1.44 17.41
C LEU A 38 10.98 1.30 18.45
N ASP A 39 11.01 2.13 19.49
CA ASP A 39 9.90 2.27 20.43
C ASP A 39 8.83 3.20 19.82
N PRO A 40 7.58 2.75 19.60
CA PRO A 40 6.55 3.57 18.99
C PRO A 40 6.25 4.88 19.74
N SER A 41 6.54 4.96 21.04
CA SER A 41 6.34 6.20 21.82
C SER A 41 7.19 7.38 21.33
N VAL A 42 8.26 7.12 20.57
CA VAL A 42 9.12 8.17 20.00
C VAL A 42 8.59 8.75 18.69
N LEU A 43 7.54 8.15 18.09
CA LEU A 43 6.99 8.58 16.81
C LEU A 43 6.07 9.81 16.92
N GLY A 44 5.80 10.29 18.13
CA GLY A 44 4.92 11.42 18.41
C GLY A 44 3.43 11.05 18.38
N ASP A 45 2.62 11.89 19.00
CA ASP A 45 1.16 11.67 19.13
C ASP A 45 0.35 12.24 17.95
N ASP A 46 0.91 13.19 17.19
CA ASP A 46 0.26 13.88 16.06
C ASP A 46 0.27 13.08 14.74
N LEU A 47 0.35 11.76 14.82
CA LEU A 47 0.34 10.89 13.64
C LEU A 47 -1.09 10.71 13.12
N ARG A 48 -1.28 10.94 11.81
CA ARG A 48 -2.56 10.64 11.11
C ARG A 48 -3.04 9.20 11.35
N PHE A 49 -2.11 8.27 11.49
CA PHE A 49 -2.40 6.88 11.84
C PHE A 49 -1.58 6.47 13.04
N LYS A 50 -2.20 5.72 13.96
CA LYS A 50 -1.46 5.02 15.01
C LYS A 50 -0.34 4.20 14.37
N ALA A 51 0.89 4.36 14.85
CA ALA A 51 2.04 3.62 14.35
C ALA A 51 2.50 2.55 15.35
N THR A 52 3.20 1.54 14.83
CA THR A 52 3.87 0.49 15.60
C THR A 52 5.20 0.16 14.95
N SER A 53 6.04 -0.62 15.63
CA SER A 53 7.25 -1.23 15.06
C SER A 53 7.17 -2.75 15.06
N LEU A 54 8.06 -3.42 14.34
CA LEU A 54 8.21 -4.87 14.37
C LEU A 54 8.53 -5.32 15.81
N LYS A 55 9.46 -4.62 16.48
CA LYS A 55 9.81 -4.91 17.88
C LYS A 55 8.61 -4.80 18.81
N ALA A 56 7.86 -3.69 18.75
CA ALA A 56 6.70 -3.50 19.61
C ALA A 56 5.58 -4.49 19.33
N ALA A 57 5.38 -4.89 18.07
CA ALA A 57 4.29 -5.77 17.69
C ALA A 57 4.60 -7.26 17.92
N THR A 58 5.87 -7.67 17.94
CA THR A 58 6.30 -9.08 18.06
C THR A 58 7.05 -9.39 19.35
N GLY A 59 7.59 -8.37 20.03
CA GLY A 59 8.51 -8.52 21.16
C GLY A 59 9.94 -8.89 20.77
N LEU A 60 10.25 -9.02 19.47
CA LEU A 60 11.54 -9.48 18.98
C LEU A 60 12.41 -8.32 18.47
N SER A 61 13.73 -8.42 18.65
CA SER A 61 14.67 -7.53 17.95
C SER A 61 14.97 -8.07 16.56
N PHE A 62 15.23 -7.16 15.62
CA PHE A 62 15.44 -7.48 14.22
C PHE A 62 16.82 -7.00 13.77
N ASP A 63 17.57 -7.88 13.11
CA ASP A 63 18.78 -7.49 12.40
C ASP A 63 18.40 -6.72 11.13
N LEU A 64 18.82 -5.45 11.07
CA LEU A 64 18.46 -4.55 9.99
C LEU A 64 19.01 -5.01 8.64
N ALA A 65 20.21 -5.61 8.60
CA ALA A 65 20.80 -6.10 7.36
C ALA A 65 20.06 -7.33 6.83
N ILE A 66 19.58 -8.20 7.72
CA ILE A 66 18.72 -9.33 7.35
C ILE A 66 17.36 -8.82 6.83
N LEU A 67 16.75 -7.86 7.55
CA LEU A 67 15.47 -7.27 7.15
C LEU A 67 15.54 -6.59 5.78
N ILE A 68 16.56 -5.75 5.55
CA ILE A 68 16.78 -5.08 4.27
C ILE A 68 16.95 -6.10 3.15
N ARG A 69 17.78 -7.13 3.36
CA ARG A 69 18.00 -8.18 2.35
C ARG A 69 16.70 -8.90 1.99
N GLY A 70 15.92 -9.29 2.99
CA GLY A 70 14.64 -9.97 2.78
C GLY A 70 13.64 -9.08 2.02
N VAL A 71 13.50 -7.82 2.43
CA VAL A 71 12.60 -6.86 1.78
C VAL A 71 13.04 -6.58 0.34
N THR A 72 14.33 -6.33 0.09
CA THR A 72 14.86 -6.10 -1.25
C THR A 72 14.64 -7.32 -2.14
N GLN A 73 14.90 -8.52 -1.64
CA GLN A 73 14.65 -9.75 -2.39
C GLN A 73 13.17 -9.87 -2.79
N CYS A 74 12.25 -9.67 -1.84
CA CYS A 74 10.82 -9.71 -2.14
C CYS A 74 10.43 -8.65 -3.18
N ILE A 75 10.90 -7.40 -3.03
CA ILE A 75 10.61 -6.34 -4.01
C ILE A 75 11.10 -6.74 -5.40
N THR A 76 12.32 -7.26 -5.53
CA THR A 76 12.87 -7.71 -6.81
C THR A 76 12.00 -8.82 -7.41
N GLU A 77 11.64 -9.84 -6.63
CA GLU A 77 10.78 -10.94 -7.09
C GLU A 77 9.42 -10.45 -7.59
N TYR A 78 8.74 -9.59 -6.81
CA TYR A 78 7.45 -9.03 -7.19
C TYR A 78 7.53 -8.12 -8.42
N MET A 79 8.58 -7.30 -8.54
CA MET A 79 8.78 -6.42 -9.69
C MET A 79 9.06 -7.22 -10.96
N THR A 80 9.93 -8.25 -10.88
CA THR A 80 10.20 -9.14 -12.01
C THR A 80 8.93 -9.87 -12.46
N GLU A 81 8.08 -10.32 -11.54
CA GLU A 81 6.80 -10.92 -11.92
C GLU A 81 5.86 -9.91 -12.59
N LEU A 82 5.75 -8.70 -12.03
CA LEU A 82 4.92 -7.62 -12.57
C LEU A 82 5.37 -7.21 -13.98
N GLU A 83 6.68 -7.14 -14.22
CA GLU A 83 7.26 -6.83 -15.54
C GLU A 83 6.94 -7.90 -16.58
N ASN A 84 7.02 -9.18 -16.19
CA ASN A 84 6.83 -10.30 -17.12
C ASN A 84 5.36 -10.65 -17.37
N HIS A 85 4.50 -10.46 -16.39
CA HIS A 85 3.13 -10.98 -16.40
C HIS A 85 2.05 -9.95 -16.10
N GLY A 86 2.43 -8.72 -15.75
CA GLY A 86 1.50 -7.72 -15.23
C GLY A 86 0.89 -8.15 -13.89
N LEU A 87 -0.22 -7.53 -13.51
CA LEU A 87 -0.97 -7.93 -12.32
C LEU A 87 -1.77 -9.21 -12.64
N THR A 88 -1.25 -10.36 -12.22
CA THR A 88 -1.95 -11.64 -12.37
C THR A 88 -3.13 -11.75 -11.40
N GLU A 89 -4.13 -12.57 -11.74
CA GLU A 89 -5.27 -12.83 -10.86
C GLU A 89 -4.84 -13.41 -9.50
N ALA A 90 -3.85 -14.31 -9.49
CA ALA A 90 -3.30 -14.89 -8.28
C ALA A 90 -2.71 -13.82 -7.35
N ARG A 91 -1.89 -12.90 -7.89
CA ARG A 91 -1.32 -11.79 -7.12
C ARG A 91 -2.36 -10.78 -6.68
N ARG A 92 -3.35 -10.49 -7.53
CA ARG A 92 -4.47 -9.62 -7.15
C ARG A 92 -5.23 -10.19 -5.95
N LEU A 93 -5.53 -11.49 -5.95
CA LEU A 93 -6.23 -12.14 -4.84
C LEU A 93 -5.38 -12.20 -3.57
N GLU A 94 -4.07 -12.40 -3.69
CA GLU A 94 -3.13 -12.32 -2.57
C GLU A 94 -3.07 -10.91 -1.97
N ILE A 95 -2.96 -9.86 -2.79
CA ILE A 95 -2.98 -8.47 -2.31
C ILE A 95 -4.34 -8.18 -1.66
N GLN A 96 -5.44 -8.61 -2.30
CA GLN A 96 -6.79 -8.39 -1.79
C GLN A 96 -6.99 -9.03 -0.40
N SER A 97 -6.48 -10.24 -0.17
CA SER A 97 -6.60 -10.92 1.13
C SER A 97 -5.80 -10.24 2.25
N ASN A 98 -4.83 -9.41 1.88
CA ASN A 98 -4.01 -8.62 2.79
C ASN A 98 -4.45 -7.15 2.92
N LEU A 99 -5.52 -6.71 2.24
CA LEU A 99 -6.01 -5.35 2.36
C LEU A 99 -6.42 -5.03 3.80
N ALA A 100 -5.90 -3.90 4.31
CA ALA A 100 -6.44 -3.31 5.51
C ALA A 100 -7.92 -2.96 5.29
N TRP A 101 -8.76 -3.25 6.29
CA TRP A 101 -10.18 -2.85 6.32
C TRP A 101 -11.07 -3.48 5.25
N LEU A 102 -10.66 -4.59 4.62
CA LEU A 102 -11.53 -5.32 3.70
C LEU A 102 -12.87 -5.67 4.38
N GLY A 103 -13.97 -5.31 3.72
CA GLY A 103 -15.32 -5.50 4.23
C GLY A 103 -15.78 -4.48 5.27
N GLN A 104 -14.99 -3.44 5.57
CA GLN A 104 -15.32 -2.39 6.53
C GLN A 104 -15.63 -1.07 5.82
N ASN A 105 -16.27 -0.13 6.53
CA ASN A 105 -16.52 1.21 6.02
C ASN A 105 -15.23 2.04 6.06
N VAL A 106 -14.95 2.72 4.95
CA VAL A 106 -13.77 3.55 4.75
C VAL A 106 -14.18 4.89 4.14
N ALA A 107 -13.31 5.89 4.30
CA ALA A 107 -13.37 7.13 3.55
C ALA A 107 -12.22 7.15 2.54
N LEU A 108 -12.55 7.37 1.27
CA LEU A 108 -11.58 7.61 0.21
C LEU A 108 -11.61 9.09 -0.18
N GLN A 109 -10.48 9.77 -0.02
CA GLN A 109 -10.27 11.12 -0.53
C GLN A 109 -9.69 11.04 -1.94
N VAL A 110 -10.42 11.54 -2.93
CA VAL A 110 -10.01 11.63 -4.34
C VAL A 110 -10.14 13.09 -4.77
N GLU A 111 -9.02 13.75 -5.05
CA GLU A 111 -8.97 15.20 -5.33
C GLU A 111 -9.73 16.00 -4.24
N HIS A 112 -10.82 16.68 -4.60
CA HIS A 112 -11.66 17.48 -3.70
C HIS A 112 -12.91 16.74 -3.20
N ARG A 113 -13.00 15.42 -3.41
CA ARG A 113 -14.18 14.62 -3.05
C ARG A 113 -13.82 13.57 -2.01
N ARG A 114 -14.69 13.42 -1.02
CA ARG A 114 -14.66 12.34 -0.03
C ARG A 114 -15.76 11.35 -0.33
N VAL A 115 -15.40 10.07 -0.50
CA VAL A 115 -16.34 8.97 -0.76
C VAL A 115 -16.34 8.05 0.45
N GLU A 116 -17.48 7.91 1.11
CA GLU A 116 -17.65 6.98 2.23
C GLU A 116 -18.47 5.77 1.77
N ALA A 117 -17.88 4.59 1.91
CA ALA A 117 -18.41 3.34 1.39
C ALA A 117 -17.70 2.14 2.02
N LYS A 118 -18.20 0.92 1.79
CA LYS A 118 -17.55 -0.31 2.21
C LYS A 118 -16.42 -0.68 1.25
N LEU A 119 -15.23 -1.01 1.76
CA LEU A 119 -14.15 -1.55 0.94
C LEU A 119 -14.49 -2.98 0.51
N ALA A 120 -14.74 -3.18 -0.79
CA ALA A 120 -15.18 -4.46 -1.34
C ALA A 120 -14.04 -5.31 -1.94
N GLY A 121 -12.89 -4.70 -2.26
CA GLY A 121 -11.71 -5.41 -2.76
C GLY A 121 -10.96 -4.65 -3.84
N LEU A 122 -10.36 -5.38 -4.77
CA LEU A 122 -9.63 -4.86 -5.93
C LEU A 122 -10.28 -5.30 -7.24
N HIS A 123 -10.32 -4.41 -8.21
CA HIS A 123 -10.65 -4.73 -9.59
C HIS A 123 -9.44 -5.36 -10.30
N SER A 124 -9.64 -5.96 -11.48
CA SER A 124 -8.60 -6.72 -12.21
C SER A 124 -7.36 -5.90 -12.61
N ASP A 125 -7.48 -4.58 -12.64
CA ASP A 125 -6.41 -3.61 -12.92
C ASP A 125 -5.71 -3.09 -11.65
N GLY A 126 -6.12 -3.56 -10.47
CA GLY A 126 -5.60 -3.09 -9.18
C GLY A 126 -6.34 -1.89 -8.58
N SER A 127 -7.35 -1.34 -9.27
CA SER A 127 -8.19 -0.26 -8.72
C SER A 127 -8.96 -0.71 -7.48
N LEU A 128 -9.10 0.16 -6.48
CA LEU A 128 -9.92 -0.11 -5.29
C LEU A 128 -11.40 -0.17 -5.68
N VAL A 129 -12.12 -1.18 -5.16
CA VAL A 129 -13.57 -1.32 -5.34
C VAL A 129 -14.27 -0.90 -4.04
N LEU A 130 -15.09 0.13 -4.13
CA LEU A 130 -15.96 0.56 -3.04
C LEU A 130 -17.43 0.22 -3.34
N GLU A 131 -18.16 -0.21 -2.33
CA GLU A 131 -19.58 -0.58 -2.41
C GLU A 131 -20.43 0.30 -1.50
N ARG A 132 -21.50 0.89 -2.07
CA ARG A 132 -22.51 1.62 -1.31
C ARG A 132 -23.89 1.29 -1.87
N GLU A 133 -24.82 0.92 -1.00
CA GLU A 133 -26.22 0.61 -1.38
C GLU A 133 -26.33 -0.44 -2.51
N GLY A 134 -25.39 -1.40 -2.53
CA GLY A 134 -25.30 -2.45 -3.55
C GLY A 134 -24.62 -2.03 -4.86
N GLU A 135 -24.32 -0.74 -5.05
CA GLU A 135 -23.55 -0.26 -6.19
C GLU A 135 -22.04 -0.35 -5.94
N LYS A 136 -21.30 -0.95 -6.87
CA LYS A 136 -19.83 -1.00 -6.85
C LYS A 136 -19.24 0.05 -7.78
N ARG A 137 -18.21 0.75 -7.31
CA ARG A 137 -17.43 1.73 -8.09
C ARG A 137 -15.95 1.50 -7.89
N THR A 138 -15.18 1.76 -8.95
CA THR A 138 -13.72 1.59 -8.97
C THR A 138 -13.00 2.93 -8.88
N PHE A 139 -11.86 2.93 -8.18
CA PHE A 139 -11.01 4.10 -8.01
C PHE A 139 -9.55 3.69 -8.19
N SER A 140 -8.88 4.24 -9.20
CA SER A 140 -7.47 3.97 -9.50
C SER A 140 -6.50 4.84 -8.68
N MET A 141 -7.02 5.85 -7.98
CA MET A 141 -6.23 6.76 -7.14
C MET A 141 -7.06 7.25 -5.95
N GLY A 142 -6.36 7.70 -4.91
CA GLY A 142 -6.95 8.33 -3.74
C GLY A 142 -6.21 7.96 -2.46
N GLU A 143 -6.51 8.67 -1.38
CA GLU A 143 -6.05 8.34 -0.04
C GLU A 143 -7.19 7.72 0.77
N ILE A 144 -6.92 6.56 1.38
CA ILE A 144 -7.91 5.79 2.12
C ILE A 144 -7.70 5.91 3.63
N GLU A 145 -8.80 6.07 4.35
CA GLU A 145 -8.85 6.14 5.81
C GLU A 145 -9.91 5.19 6.36
N HIS A 146 -9.63 4.58 7.52
CA HIS A 146 -10.62 3.81 8.26
C HIS A 146 -11.61 4.75 8.95
N LEU A 147 -12.90 4.52 8.74
CA LEU A 147 -13.93 5.17 9.54
C LEU A 147 -14.07 4.38 10.83
N MET A 148 -13.38 4.81 11.89
CA MET A 148 -13.68 4.28 13.23
C MET A 148 -15.12 4.70 13.57
N LEU A 149 -16.00 3.72 13.77
CA LEU A 149 -17.25 3.97 14.46
C LEU A 149 -16.87 4.39 15.88
N VAL A 150 -17.11 5.67 16.20
CA VAL A 150 -17.00 6.22 17.55
C VAL A 150 -18.08 5.61 18.43
#